data_AF-A0A8J7H5Y4-F1
#
_entry.id   AF-A0A8J7H5Y4-F1
#
_cell.length_a   1.000
_cell.length_b   1.000
_cell.length_c   1.000
_cell.angle_alpha   90.00
_cell.angle_beta   90.00
_cell.angle_gamma   90.00
#
_symmetry.space_group_name_H-M   'P 1'
#
loop_
_entity.id
_entity.type
_entity.pdbx_description
1 polymer ?
#
loop_
_entity_poly.entity_id
_entity_poly.type
_entity_poly.pdbx_seq_one_letter_code
_entity_poly.pdbx_strand_id
1 'polypeptide(L)'
;MEDVTGYIKRNTHFQHQDDNLFYRYEIIKNEHRGGYFAIIYLSDNRIHQGSKIPSWEITIPFMQLKSNYLPNARVECELHFNETHKIAVLQ
;
A
#
# COMPACT_ATOMS: atom_id res chain seq x y z
N MET A 1 -22.64 5.14 24.64
CA MET A 1 -22.48 5.37 23.20
C MET A 1 -21.26 4.54 22.81
N GLU A 2 -21.47 3.25 22.55
CA GLU A 2 -20.43 2.28 22.16
C GLU A 2 -19.76 2.78 20.87
N ASP A 3 -18.47 3.17 20.79
CA ASP A 3 -17.16 2.60 21.18
C ASP A 3 -16.54 1.69 20.09
N VAL A 4 -15.29 2.02 19.75
CA VAL A 4 -14.29 1.32 18.93
C VAL A 4 -14.61 1.01 17.46
N THR A 5 -14.25 1.94 16.57
CA THR A 5 -13.95 1.60 15.19
C THR A 5 -12.72 0.67 15.14
N GLY A 6 -12.95 -0.64 15.08
CA GLY A 6 -11.96 -1.72 15.03
C GLY A 6 -11.14 -1.76 13.73
N TYR A 7 -10.57 -0.64 13.31
CA TYR A 7 -9.68 -0.58 12.16
C TYR A 7 -8.25 -0.83 12.61
N ILE A 8 -7.73 -2.03 12.37
CA ILE A 8 -6.28 -2.25 12.42
C ILE A 8 -5.70 -1.61 11.16
N LYS A 9 -5.06 -0.45 11.33
CA LYS A 9 -4.31 0.25 10.29
C LYS A 9 -2.84 -0.12 10.40
N ARG A 10 -2.29 -0.81 9.40
CA ARG A 10 -0.85 -1.07 9.31
C ARG A 10 -0.29 -0.52 8.01
N ASN A 11 0.64 0.41 8.14
CA ASN A 11 1.35 0.98 7.00
C ASN A 11 2.61 0.15 6.72
N THR A 12 2.74 -0.31 5.48
CA THR A 12 3.98 -0.89 4.96
C THR A 12 4.47 0.00 3.84
N HIS A 13 5.76 0.31 3.83
CA HIS A 13 6.38 1.18 2.83
C HIS A 13 7.36 0.37 2.00
N PHE A 14 7.28 0.51 0.68
CA PHE A 14 8.20 -0.07 -0.29
C PHE A 14 8.78 1.05 -1.13
N GLN A 15 10.04 0.90 -1.52
CA GLN A 15 10.71 1.81 -2.43
C GLN A 15 11.09 1.03 -3.67
N HIS A 16 10.76 1.55 -4.84
CA HIS A 16 11.27 1.00 -6.09
C HIS A 16 12.75 1.35 -6.23
N GLN A 17 13.60 0.40 -6.63
CA GLN A 17 15.06 0.62 -6.67
C GLN A 17 15.48 1.52 -7.84
N ASP A 18 14.74 1.49 -8.95
CA ASP A 18 15.17 2.13 -10.21
C ASP A 18 14.56 3.51 -10.45
N ASP A 19 13.44 3.81 -9.78
CA ASP A 19 12.76 5.10 -9.90
C ASP A 19 12.64 5.73 -8.52
N ASN A 20 12.70 7.06 -8.43
CA ASN A 20 12.44 7.83 -7.20
C ASN A 20 10.96 7.77 -6.75
N LEU A 21 10.32 6.62 -6.93
CA LEU A 21 8.94 6.30 -6.61
C LEU A 21 8.87 5.50 -5.30
N PHE A 22 8.05 6.00 -4.39
CA PHE A 22 7.72 5.37 -3.13
C PHE A 22 6.30 4.83 -3.17
N TYR A 23 6.14 3.60 -2.71
CA TYR A 23 4.86 2.93 -2.59
C TYR A 23 4.51 2.74 -1.13
N ARG A 24 3.29 3.06 -0.74
CA ARG A 24 2.76 2.80 0.59
C ARG A 24 1.55 1.89 0.46
N TYR A 25 1.53 0.82 1.24
CA TYR A 25 0.40 -0.08 1.37
C TYR A 25 -0.19 0.12 2.77
N GLU A 26 -1.42 0.58 2.82
CA GLU A 26 -2.20 0.70 4.05
C GLU A 26 -3.17 -0.47 4.13
N ILE A 27 -2.88 -1.42 5.03
CA ILE A 27 -3.74 -2.58 5.27
C ILE A 27 -4.79 -2.18 6.30
N ILE A 28 -6.05 -2.40 5.95
CA ILE A 28 -7.22 -2.06 6.75
C ILE A 28 -8.07 -3.32 6.93
N LYS A 29 -8.52 -3.58 8.16
CA LYS A 29 -9.53 -4.61 8.44
C LYS A 29 -10.93 -4.04 8.26
N ASN A 30 -11.81 -4.74 7.55
CA ASN A 30 -13.24 -4.41 7.48
C ASN A 30 -14.05 -5.65 7.80
N GLU A 31 -14.62 -5.66 9.00
CA GLU A 31 -15.46 -6.75 9.51
C GLU A 31 -16.75 -6.89 8.68
N HIS A 32 -17.29 -5.79 8.14
CA HIS A 32 -18.49 -5.82 7.30
C HIS A 32 -18.22 -6.44 5.91
N ARG A 33 -16.98 -6.42 5.45
CA ARG A 33 -16.55 -7.01 4.17
C ARG A 33 -15.78 -8.33 4.36
N GLY A 34 -15.67 -8.82 5.60
CA GLY A 34 -15.14 -10.14 5.90
C GLY A 34 -13.64 -10.31 5.64
N GLY A 35 -12.81 -9.29 5.88
CA GLY A 35 -11.36 -9.45 5.80
C GLY A 35 -10.53 -8.18 5.75
N TYR A 36 -9.31 -8.30 5.20
CA TYR A 36 -8.41 -7.18 5.00
C TYR A 36 -8.41 -6.69 3.56
N PHE A 37 -8.09 -5.41 3.40
CA PHE A 37 -7.87 -4.78 2.11
C PHE A 37 -6.70 -3.81 2.22
N ALA A 38 -5.97 -3.62 1.12
CA ALA A 38 -4.90 -2.66 1.02
C ALA A 38 -5.33 -1.44 0.19
N ILE A 39 -4.97 -0.25 0.66
CA ILE A 39 -4.92 0.97 -0.13
C ILE A 39 -3.47 1.20 -0.54
N ILE A 40 -3.22 1.39 -1.82
CA ILE A 40 -1.89 1.59 -2.37
C ILE A 40 -1.75 3.05 -2.77
N TYR A 41 -0.72 3.69 -2.23
CA TYR A 41 -0.34 5.04 -2.56
C TYR A 41 0.99 5.04 -3.30
N LEU A 42 1.13 5.98 -4.23
CA LEU A 42 2.35 6.32 -4.92
C LEU A 42 2.76 7.73 -4.52
N SER A 43 4.05 7.94 -4.27
CA SER A 43 4.64 9.27 -4.19
C SER A 43 5.88 9.25 -5.05
N ASP A 44 6.01 10.24 -5.93
CA ASP A 44 7.31 10.55 -6.51
C ASP A 44 8.06 11.53 -5.59
N ASN A 45 9.39 11.53 -5.69
CA ASN A 45 10.23 12.50 -4.99
C ASN A 45 10.53 13.72 -5.88
N ARG A 46 9.68 14.03 -6.86
CA ARG A 46 9.94 15.15 -7.76
C ARG A 46 9.85 16.43 -6.94
N ILE A 47 10.94 17.20 -6.97
CA ILE A 47 11.02 18.48 -6.28
C ILE A 47 10.03 19.43 -6.96
N HIS A 48 8.84 19.58 -6.40
CA HIS A 48 7.93 20.64 -6.78
C HIS A 48 8.40 21.95 -6.12
N GLN A 49 8.96 22.85 -6.94
CA GLN A 49 9.25 24.25 -6.57
C GLN A 49 9.97 24.43 -5.21
N GLY A 50 11.12 23.76 -5.03
CA GLY A 50 12.01 24.01 -3.89
C GLY A 50 11.55 23.45 -2.54
N SER A 51 10.37 22.82 -2.46
CA SER A 51 9.86 22.17 -1.25
C SER A 51 9.74 20.66 -1.45
N LYS A 52 10.45 19.87 -0.66
CA LYS A 52 10.30 18.40 -0.61
C LYS A 52 9.06 18.04 0.21
N ILE A 53 7.87 18.22 -0.32
CA ILE A 53 6.66 17.65 0.28
C ILE A 53 6.25 16.45 -0.58
N PRO A 54 6.41 15.21 -0.10
CA PRO A 54 5.93 14.05 -0.84
C PRO A 54 4.40 14.08 -0.91
N SER A 55 3.85 14.23 -2.12
CA SER A 55 2.42 14.07 -2.38
C SER A 55 2.11 12.59 -2.59
N TRP A 56 1.28 12.02 -1.71
CA TRP A 56 0.80 10.64 -1.85
C TRP A 56 -0.48 10.62 -2.68
N GLU A 57 -0.43 9.99 -3.84
CA GLU A 57 -1.59 9.74 -4.70
C GLU A 57 -2.10 8.31 -4.50
N ILE A 58 -3.41 8.13 -4.39
CA ILE A 58 -4.01 6.78 -4.31
C ILE A 58 -4.01 6.18 -5.72
N THR A 59 -3.25 5.09 -5.91
CA THR A 59 -3.22 4.36 -7.18
C THR A 59 -4.20 3.20 -7.18
N ILE A 60 -4.33 2.49 -6.06
CA ILE A 60 -5.31 1.40 -5.89
C ILE A 60 -6.08 1.66 -4.59
N PRO A 61 -7.35 2.09 -4.68
CA PRO A 61 -8.15 2.44 -3.50
C PRO A 61 -8.66 1.23 -2.73
N PHE A 62 -8.73 0.06 -3.38
CA PHE A 62 -9.22 -1.16 -2.74
C PHE A 62 -8.63 -2.39 -3.41
N MET A 63 -7.68 -3.03 -2.72
CA MET A 63 -7.19 -4.37 -3.06
C MET A 63 -7.62 -5.34 -1.97
N GLN A 64 -8.53 -6.26 -2.29
CA GLN A 64 -8.94 -7.29 -1.34
C GLN A 64 -7.77 -8.27 -1.08
N LEU A 65 -7.44 -8.47 0.18
CA LEU A 65 -6.44 -9.45 0.60
C LEU A 65 -7.13 -10.77 0.94
N LYS A 66 -6.51 -11.88 0.55
CA LYS A 66 -7.05 -13.23 0.74
C LYS A 66 -6.92 -13.67 2.19
N SER A 67 -5.87 -13.26 2.87
CA SER A 67 -5.62 -13.65 4.25
C SER A 67 -6.38 -12.79 5.25
N ASN A 68 -7.00 -13.48 6.22
CA ASN A 68 -7.56 -12.89 7.43
C ASN A 68 -6.53 -12.81 8.58
N TYR A 69 -5.25 -13.01 8.29
CA TYR A 69 -4.15 -12.90 9.25
C TYR A 69 -3.16 -11.82 8.81
N LEU A 70 -2.96 -10.81 9.66
CA LEU A 70 -2.24 -9.58 9.29
C LEU A 70 -0.79 -9.79 8.78
N PRO A 71 0.02 -10.69 9.34
CA PRO A 71 1.33 -11.01 8.77
C PRO A 71 1.27 -11.57 7.35
N ASN A 72 0.29 -12.43 7.05
CA ASN A 72 0.13 -12.99 5.71
C ASN A 72 -0.41 -11.94 4.73
N ALA A 73 -1.34 -11.09 5.19
CA ALA A 73 -1.83 -9.94 4.43
C ALA A 73 -0.69 -8.98 4.03
N ARG A 74 0.32 -8.82 4.89
CA ARG A 74 1.54 -8.08 4.55
C ARG A 74 2.36 -8.77 3.47
N VAL A 75 2.55 -10.10 3.55
CA VAL A 75 3.25 -10.87 2.51
C VAL A 75 2.53 -10.76 1.16
N GLU A 76 1.19 -10.75 1.15
CA GLU A 76 0.42 -10.51 -0.08
C GLU A 76 0.71 -9.13 -0.70
N CYS A 77 0.85 -8.08 0.12
CA CYS A 77 1.24 -6.75 -0.35
C CYS A 77 2.68 -6.74 -0.92
N GLU A 78 3.60 -7.46 -0.28
CA GLU A 78 4.99 -7.62 -0.74
C GLU A 78 5.06 -8.37 -2.08
N LEU A 79 4.26 -9.42 -2.24
CA LEU A 79 4.15 -10.17 -3.49
C LEU A 79 3.56 -9.30 -4.59
N HIS A 80 2.46 -8.59 -4.32
CA HIS A 80 1.86 -7.67 -5.29
C HIS A 80 2.85 -6.60 -5.76
N PHE A 81 3.57 -5.97 -4.84
CA PHE A 81 4.60 -4.99 -5.19
C PHE A 81 5.67 -5.62 -6.09
N ASN A 82 6.19 -6.80 -5.70
CA ASN A 82 7.19 -7.50 -6.49
C ASN A 82 6.67 -7.89 -7.89
N GLU A 83 5.46 -8.41 -8.02
CA GLU A 83 4.89 -8.80 -9.32
C GLU A 83 4.67 -7.59 -10.23
N THR A 84 4.14 -6.50 -9.66
CA THR A 84 3.86 -5.25 -10.40
C THR A 84 5.15 -4.62 -10.95
N HIS A 85 6.26 -4.72 -10.20
CA HIS A 85 7.50 -4.01 -10.52
C HIS A 85 8.63 -4.89 -11.06
N LYS A 86 8.60 -6.22 -10.87
CA LYS A 86 9.59 -7.14 -11.47
C LYS A 86 9.37 -7.39 -12.97
N ILE A 87 8.21 -7.02 -13.53
CA ILE A 87 7.89 -7.23 -14.96
C ILE A 87 8.53 -6.15 -15.87
N ALA A 88 9.20 -5.13 -15.32
CA ALA A 88 9.85 -4.08 -16.13
C ALA A 88 11.23 -4.44 -16.69
N VAL A 89 11.75 -5.66 -16.52
CA VAL A 89 13.01 -6.12 -17.13
C VAL A 89 12.75 -7.19 -18.19
N LEU A 90 11.96 -6.86 -19.21
CA LEU A 90 11.96 -7.56 -20.48
C LEU A 90 11.73 -6.53 -21.60
N GLN A 91 12.81 -5.87 -22.03
CA GLN A 91 13.24 -5.74 -23.43
C GLN A 91 14.48 -4.85 -23.56
#